data_AF-A0A7S2LMJ1-F1
#
_entry.id   AF-A0A7S2LMJ1-F1
#
_cell.length_a   1.000
_cell.length_b   1.000
_cell.length_c   1.000
_cell.angle_alpha   90.00
_cell.angle_beta   90.00
_cell.angle_gamma   90.00
#
_symmetry.space_group_name_H-M   'P 1'
#
loop_
_entity.id
_entity.type
_entity.pdbx_description
1 polymer ?
#
loop_
_entity_poly.entity_id
_entity_poly.type
_entity_poly.pdbx_seq_one_letter_code
_entity_poly.pdbx_strand_id
1 'polypeptide(L)'
;FAENAGMEATDLSFFLSTGLGDGIGVCAGHTLYCAGKKAVTGNADISLGKELQVGIMLGSAAVCSGGVWQPTVNALQAAGWGFTNSMIATGGVATLAFFTGLRLGRLVYAPIFEGVEEATYANLKADAALSVAVGGAAGCFLGTDLSYGAANYLGDAIGIQESFSPLVSSAMAGTSTMLGFGVIQSGENLVYAKDKCWVD
;
A
#
# COMPACT_ATOMS: atom_id res chain seq x y z
N PHE A 1 -7.09 -15.78 1.59
CA PHE A 1 -7.69 -16.12 0.27
C PHE A 1 -6.75 -16.94 -0.60
N ALA A 2 -5.46 -16.60 -0.70
CA ALA A 2 -4.47 -17.39 -1.46
C ALA A 2 -4.12 -18.75 -0.80
N GLU A 3 -3.95 -18.81 0.53
CA GLU A 3 -3.69 -20.09 1.24
C GLU A 3 -4.86 -21.08 1.11
N ASN A 4 -6.11 -20.58 1.21
CA ASN A 4 -7.31 -21.39 0.98
C ASN A 4 -7.54 -21.76 -0.51
N ALA A 5 -6.81 -21.13 -1.43
CA ALA A 5 -6.75 -21.52 -2.83
C ALA A 5 -5.60 -22.51 -3.11
N GLY A 6 -4.91 -22.99 -2.07
CA GLY A 6 -3.79 -23.91 -2.18
C GLY A 6 -2.49 -23.27 -2.66
N MET A 7 -2.34 -21.95 -2.53
CA MET A 7 -1.10 -21.24 -2.88
C MET A 7 -0.23 -21.10 -1.64
N GLU A 8 1.02 -21.52 -1.74
CA GLU A 8 2.01 -21.34 -0.68
C GLU A 8 2.55 -19.91 -0.71
N ALA A 9 2.98 -19.40 0.45
CA ALA A 9 3.57 -18.06 0.56
C ALA A 9 4.93 -17.92 -0.16
N THR A 10 5.41 -18.97 -0.82
CA THR A 10 6.59 -18.99 -1.70
C THR A 10 6.23 -18.98 -3.18
N ASP A 11 4.96 -19.13 -3.53
CA ASP A 11 4.51 -19.26 -4.91
C ASP A 11 4.40 -17.90 -5.59
N LEU A 12 4.79 -17.85 -6.87
CA LEU A 12 4.59 -16.67 -7.70
C LEU A 12 3.09 -16.28 -7.81
N SER A 13 2.20 -17.26 -7.80
CA SER A 13 0.74 -17.02 -7.79
C SER A 13 0.29 -16.31 -6.52
N PHE A 14 0.89 -16.62 -5.36
CA PHE A 14 0.63 -15.92 -4.11
C PHE A 14 1.09 -14.46 -4.21
N PHE A 15 2.32 -14.23 -4.69
CA PHE A 15 2.86 -12.87 -4.86
C PHE A 15 2.00 -12.02 -5.82
N LEU A 16 1.60 -12.59 -6.95
CA LEU A 16 0.75 -11.89 -7.91
C LEU A 16 -0.65 -11.63 -7.36
N SER A 17 -1.25 -12.59 -6.65
CA SER A 17 -2.61 -12.42 -6.09
C SER A 17 -2.66 -11.38 -4.99
N THR A 18 -1.64 -11.33 -4.13
CA THR A 18 -1.51 -10.29 -3.09
C THR A 18 -1.29 -8.92 -3.72
N GLY A 19 -0.39 -8.80 -4.70
CA GLY A 19 -0.22 -7.57 -5.47
C GLY A 19 -1.52 -7.10 -6.15
N LEU A 20 -2.24 -8.00 -6.83
CA LEU A 20 -3.53 -7.65 -7.44
C LEU A 20 -4.58 -7.23 -6.40
N GLY A 21 -4.60 -7.89 -5.24
CA GLY A 21 -5.46 -7.51 -4.12
C GLY A 21 -5.19 -6.09 -3.64
N ASP A 22 -3.93 -5.74 -3.42
CA ASP A 22 -3.50 -4.39 -3.05
C ASP A 22 -3.88 -3.38 -4.13
N GLY A 23 -3.63 -3.70 -5.40
CA GLY A 23 -3.98 -2.84 -6.52
C GLY A 23 -5.47 -2.52 -6.62
N ILE A 24 -6.31 -3.54 -6.47
CA ILE A 24 -7.77 -3.37 -6.44
C ILE A 24 -8.18 -2.55 -5.22
N GLY A 25 -7.64 -2.87 -4.04
CA GLY A 25 -7.92 -2.17 -2.79
C GLY A 25 -7.59 -0.68 -2.87
N VAL A 26 -6.42 -0.32 -3.41
CA VAL A 26 -5.98 1.08 -3.56
C VAL A 26 -6.84 1.82 -4.58
N CYS A 27 -7.09 1.23 -5.75
CA CYS A 27 -7.93 1.85 -6.78
C CYS A 27 -9.36 2.11 -6.28
N ALA A 28 -9.98 1.10 -5.66
CA ALA A 28 -11.30 1.21 -5.09
C ALA A 28 -11.33 2.21 -3.92
N GLY A 29 -10.36 2.12 -3.01
CA GLY A 29 -10.25 2.99 -1.84
C GLY A 29 -10.14 4.47 -2.23
N HIS A 30 -9.26 4.81 -3.17
CA HIS A 30 -9.11 6.18 -3.69
C HIS A 30 -10.42 6.69 -4.30
N THR A 31 -11.02 5.89 -5.19
CA THR A 31 -12.24 6.28 -5.91
C THR A 31 -13.40 6.49 -4.94
N LEU A 32 -13.58 5.58 -3.97
CA LEU A 32 -14.62 5.66 -2.95
C LEU A 32 -14.38 6.83 -1.99
N TYR A 33 -13.14 7.11 -1.62
CA TYR A 33 -12.79 8.27 -0.81
C TYR A 33 -13.18 9.58 -1.53
N CYS A 34 -12.81 9.73 -2.81
CA CYS A 34 -13.17 10.91 -3.60
C CYS A 34 -14.69 11.02 -3.82
N ALA A 35 -15.40 9.90 -4.01
CA ALA A 35 -16.86 9.88 -4.06
C ALA A 35 -17.51 10.35 -2.75
N GLY A 36 -17.00 9.86 -1.61
CA GLY A 36 -17.42 10.30 -0.29
C GLY A 36 -17.14 11.78 -0.05
N LYS A 37 -15.92 12.24 -0.35
CA LYS A 37 -15.51 13.66 -0.26
C LYS A 37 -16.45 14.54 -1.09
N LYS A 38 -16.78 14.13 -2.32
CA LYS A 38 -17.74 14.85 -3.17
C LYS A 38 -19.14 14.91 -2.56
N ALA A 39 -19.66 13.79 -2.07
CA ALA A 39 -20.99 13.72 -1.47
C ALA A 39 -21.12 14.58 -0.20
N VAL A 40 -20.07 14.61 0.62
CA VAL A 40 -20.07 15.35 1.90
C VAL A 40 -19.83 16.84 1.68
N THR A 41 -18.91 17.22 0.80
CA THR A 41 -18.54 18.64 0.60
C THR A 41 -19.40 19.35 -0.45
N GLY A 42 -20.09 18.61 -1.30
CA GLY A 42 -20.78 19.16 -2.47
C GLY A 42 -19.84 19.72 -3.53
N ASN A 43 -18.53 19.44 -3.46
CA ASN A 43 -17.54 19.99 -4.38
C ASN A 43 -17.75 19.46 -5.81
N ALA A 44 -18.19 20.35 -6.71
CA ALA A 44 -18.45 20.02 -8.11
C ALA A 44 -17.17 19.70 -8.91
N ASP A 45 -16.00 20.20 -8.46
CA ASP A 45 -14.71 20.06 -9.15
C ASP A 45 -14.15 18.63 -9.08
N ILE A 46 -14.63 17.82 -8.14
CA ILE A 46 -14.24 16.40 -8.05
C ILE A 46 -14.88 15.62 -9.20
N SER A 47 -14.09 15.24 -10.19
CA SER A 47 -14.56 14.39 -11.31
C SER A 47 -14.27 12.93 -11.02
N LEU A 48 -15.30 12.15 -10.65
CA LEU A 48 -15.12 10.72 -10.33
C LEU A 48 -14.53 9.89 -11.46
N GLY A 49 -14.75 10.29 -12.72
CA GLY A 49 -14.11 9.65 -13.86
C GLY A 49 -12.58 9.88 -13.89
N LYS A 50 -12.13 11.10 -13.57
CA LYS A 50 -10.70 11.41 -13.46
C LYS A 50 -10.08 10.78 -12.22
N GLU A 51 -10.79 10.79 -11.10
CA GLU A 51 -10.34 10.13 -9.87
C GLU A 51 -10.21 8.61 -10.04
N LEU A 52 -11.10 7.96 -10.79
CA LEU A 52 -10.95 6.55 -11.12
C LEU A 52 -9.68 6.30 -11.95
N GLN A 53 -9.34 7.17 -12.89
CA GLN A 53 -8.11 7.05 -13.68
C GLN A 53 -6.86 7.19 -12.81
N VAL A 54 -6.85 8.15 -11.88
CA VAL A 54 -5.81 8.27 -10.85
C VAL A 54 -5.76 7.00 -10.00
N GLY A 55 -6.92 6.50 -9.56
CA GLY A 55 -7.04 5.24 -8.82
C GLY A 55 -6.47 4.04 -9.56
N ILE A 56 -6.66 3.92 -10.88
CA ILE A 56 -6.06 2.86 -11.70
C ILE A 56 -4.53 2.97 -11.71
N MET A 57 -3.98 4.18 -11.87
CA MET A 57 -2.53 4.40 -11.79
C MET A 57 -1.99 4.03 -10.40
N LEU A 58 -2.61 4.52 -9.32
CA LEU A 58 -2.21 4.21 -7.95
C LEU A 58 -2.30 2.71 -7.67
N GLY A 59 -3.39 2.07 -8.11
CA GLY A 59 -3.59 0.63 -8.00
C GLY A 59 -2.52 -0.16 -8.74
N SER A 60 -2.14 0.25 -9.95
CA SER A 60 -1.05 -0.40 -10.69
C SER A 60 0.30 -0.32 -9.96
N ALA A 61 0.58 0.81 -9.30
CA ALA A 61 1.77 0.96 -8.48
C ALA A 61 1.70 0.09 -7.21
N ALA A 62 0.52 -0.04 -6.61
CA ALA A 62 0.27 -0.91 -5.46
C ALA A 62 0.44 -2.40 -5.81
N VAL A 63 0.17 -2.82 -7.05
CA VAL A 63 0.51 -4.18 -7.50
C VAL A 63 2.01 -4.45 -7.37
N CYS A 64 2.87 -3.46 -7.66
CA CYS A 64 4.32 -3.62 -7.54
C CYS A 64 4.76 -3.80 -6.09
N SER A 65 4.27 -2.97 -5.16
CA SER A 65 4.60 -3.09 -3.74
C SER A 65 3.97 -4.32 -3.09
N GLY A 66 2.71 -4.61 -3.41
CA GLY A 66 1.97 -5.76 -2.92
C GLY A 66 2.50 -7.09 -3.46
N GLY A 67 3.15 -7.09 -4.63
CA GLY A 67 3.80 -8.28 -5.17
C GLY A 67 5.18 -8.56 -4.59
N VAL A 68 5.89 -7.55 -4.07
CA VAL A 68 7.29 -7.69 -3.63
C VAL A 68 7.46 -7.90 -2.13
N TRP A 69 6.47 -7.55 -1.30
CA TRP A 69 6.63 -7.63 0.16
C TRP A 69 6.84 -9.07 0.64
N GLN A 70 6.04 -10.05 0.21
CA GLN A 70 6.18 -11.45 0.68
C GLN A 70 7.52 -12.08 0.26
N PRO A 71 7.98 -11.95 -1.01
CA PRO A 71 9.34 -12.38 -1.37
C PRO A 71 10.42 -11.76 -0.50
N THR A 72 10.26 -10.48 -0.14
CA THR A 72 11.21 -9.75 0.71
C THR A 72 11.22 -10.32 2.12
N VAL A 73 10.04 -10.53 2.73
CA VAL A 73 9.93 -11.15 4.06
C VAL A 73 10.55 -12.53 4.08
N ASN A 74 10.24 -13.37 3.09
CA ASN A 74 10.78 -14.73 2.98
C ASN A 74 12.31 -14.71 2.92
N ALA A 75 12.89 -13.82 2.12
CA ALA A 75 14.34 -13.68 2.01
C ALA A 75 14.99 -13.23 3.33
N LEU A 76 14.36 -12.29 4.05
CA LEU A 76 14.85 -11.77 5.32
C LEU A 76 14.74 -12.81 6.44
N GLN A 77 13.64 -13.57 6.48
CA GLN A 77 13.48 -14.71 7.40
C GLN A 77 14.51 -15.80 7.12
N ALA A 78 14.74 -16.16 5.84
CA ALA A 78 15.78 -17.11 5.46
C ALA A 78 17.19 -16.64 5.84
N ALA A 79 17.43 -15.33 5.85
CA ALA A 79 18.66 -14.72 6.32
C ALA A 79 18.75 -14.59 7.86
N GLY A 80 17.72 -15.00 8.60
CA GLY A 80 17.67 -14.94 10.06
C GLY A 80 17.49 -13.53 10.63
N TRP A 81 16.91 -12.61 9.86
CA TRP A 81 16.69 -11.24 10.32
C TRP A 81 15.57 -11.18 11.38
N GLY A 82 15.81 -10.37 12.42
CA GLY A 82 14.80 -10.11 13.44
C GLY A 82 13.69 -9.17 12.95
N PHE A 83 12.55 -9.20 13.66
CA PHE A 83 11.32 -8.49 13.29
C PHE A 83 11.51 -7.03 12.89
N THR A 84 12.19 -6.22 13.71
CA THR A 84 12.40 -4.78 13.43
C THR A 84 13.16 -4.54 12.14
N ASN A 85 14.22 -5.33 11.88
CA ASN A 85 14.98 -5.18 10.65
C ASN A 85 14.16 -5.63 9.44
N SER A 86 13.38 -6.71 9.59
CA SER A 86 12.47 -7.18 8.55
C SER A 86 11.38 -6.15 8.23
N MET A 87 10.79 -5.53 9.25
CA MET A 87 9.81 -4.46 9.11
C MET A 87 10.36 -3.29 8.29
N ILE A 88 11.53 -2.78 8.68
CA ILE A 88 12.15 -1.62 8.02
C ILE A 88 12.54 -1.96 6.58
N ALA A 89 13.17 -3.13 6.36
CA ALA A 89 13.62 -3.54 5.04
C ALA A 89 12.44 -3.81 4.09
N THR A 90 11.40 -4.51 4.54
CA THR A 90 10.20 -4.73 3.72
C THR A 90 9.50 -3.43 3.41
N GLY A 91 9.36 -2.53 4.38
CA GLY A 91 8.80 -1.19 4.16
C GLY A 91 9.60 -0.41 3.11
N GLY A 92 10.93 -0.42 3.20
CA GLY A 92 11.82 0.24 2.25
C GLY A 92 11.72 -0.33 0.83
N VAL A 93 11.69 -1.65 0.68
CA VAL A 93 11.54 -2.30 -0.63
C VAL A 93 10.16 -1.99 -1.23
N ALA A 94 9.10 -2.04 -0.41
CA ALA A 94 7.76 -1.68 -0.84
C ALA A 94 7.66 -0.20 -1.27
N THR A 95 8.30 0.73 -0.55
CA THR A 95 8.42 2.14 -0.95
C THR A 95 9.04 2.26 -2.34
N LEU A 96 10.18 1.61 -2.58
CA LEU A 96 10.89 1.70 -3.86
C LEU A 96 10.08 1.07 -5.00
N ALA A 97 9.43 -0.06 -4.75
CA ALA A 97 8.57 -0.73 -5.73
C ALA A 97 7.34 0.11 -6.07
N PHE A 98 6.66 0.67 -5.07
CA PHE A 98 5.52 1.55 -5.27
C PHE A 98 5.93 2.82 -6.03
N PHE A 99 7.00 3.48 -5.60
CA PHE A 99 7.51 4.69 -6.26
C PHE A 99 7.83 4.42 -7.73
N THR A 100 8.56 3.33 -8.00
CA THR A 100 8.88 2.91 -9.38
C THR A 100 7.61 2.65 -10.18
N GLY A 101 6.64 1.95 -9.58
CA GLY A 101 5.31 1.72 -10.16
C GLY A 101 4.58 3.01 -10.50
N LEU A 102 4.59 4.02 -9.64
CA LEU A 102 4.01 5.34 -9.91
C LEU A 102 4.69 6.03 -11.08
N ARG A 103 6.03 6.04 -11.10
CA ARG A 103 6.79 6.71 -12.16
C ARG A 103 6.53 6.06 -13.52
N LEU A 104 6.49 4.73 -13.57
CA LEU A 104 6.12 3.99 -14.79
C LEU A 104 4.64 4.20 -15.13
N GLY A 105 3.76 4.19 -14.14
CA GLY A 105 2.33 4.44 -14.31
C GLY A 105 2.06 5.80 -14.95
N ARG A 106 2.74 6.86 -14.52
CA ARG A 106 2.62 8.18 -15.17
C ARG A 106 3.05 8.17 -16.63
N LEU A 107 4.14 7.47 -16.97
CA LEU A 107 4.60 7.35 -18.36
C LEU A 107 3.60 6.60 -19.24
N VAL A 108 2.97 5.56 -18.70
CA VAL A 108 2.02 4.70 -19.44
C VAL A 108 0.64 5.33 -19.53
N TYR A 109 0.14 5.90 -18.43
CA TYR A 109 -1.27 6.31 -18.31
C TYR A 109 -1.51 7.78 -18.63
N ALA A 110 -0.55 8.70 -18.43
CA ALA A 110 -0.79 10.12 -18.74
C ALA A 110 -1.20 10.38 -20.20
N PRO A 111 -0.66 9.67 -21.21
CA PRO A 111 -1.12 9.83 -22.60
C PRO A 111 -2.52 9.29 -22.89
N ILE A 112 -3.06 8.44 -21.99
CA ILE A 112 -4.32 7.69 -22.20
C ILE A 112 -5.45 8.26 -21.32
N PHE A 113 -5.11 8.75 -20.13
CA PHE A 113 -6.03 9.16 -19.09
C PHE A 113 -5.86 10.63 -18.74
N GLU A 114 -6.85 11.45 -19.05
CA GLU A 114 -6.86 12.89 -18.75
C GLU A 114 -6.75 13.24 -17.27
N GLY A 115 -7.09 12.32 -16.37
CA GLY A 115 -6.95 12.47 -14.92
C GLY A 115 -5.53 12.22 -14.41
N VAL A 116 -4.67 11.59 -15.22
CA VAL A 116 -3.28 11.28 -14.82
C VAL A 116 -2.34 12.32 -15.37
N GLU A 117 -1.71 13.08 -14.47
CA GLU A 117 -0.70 14.06 -14.86
C GLU A 117 0.61 13.40 -15.32
N GLU A 118 1.21 13.97 -16.37
CA GLU A 118 2.55 13.62 -16.83
C GLU A 118 3.59 13.76 -15.72
N ALA A 119 4.70 13.03 -15.85
CA ALA A 119 5.81 13.07 -14.92
C ALA A 119 6.44 14.49 -14.85
N THR A 120 6.35 15.13 -13.69
CA THR A 120 6.99 16.43 -13.41
C THR A 120 7.86 16.36 -12.16
N TYR A 121 8.68 17.39 -11.91
CA TYR A 121 9.44 17.47 -10.66
C TYR A 121 8.54 17.75 -9.45
N ALA A 122 7.41 18.43 -9.64
CA ALA A 122 6.46 18.69 -8.57
C ALA A 122 5.82 17.39 -8.09
N ASN A 123 5.28 16.59 -9.02
CA ASN A 123 4.69 15.30 -8.65
C ASN A 123 5.74 14.24 -8.29
N LEU A 124 7.00 14.37 -8.70
CA LEU A 124 8.08 13.49 -8.20
C LEU A 124 8.20 13.54 -6.67
N LYS A 125 8.11 14.73 -6.07
CA LYS A 125 8.18 14.91 -4.61
C LYS A 125 6.95 14.35 -3.92
N ALA A 126 5.76 14.62 -4.47
CA ALA A 126 4.52 14.09 -3.94
C ALA A 126 4.46 12.57 -4.04
N ASP A 127 4.90 11.99 -5.16
CA ASP A 127 5.01 10.54 -5.36
C ASP A 127 5.98 9.92 -4.35
N ALA A 128 7.13 10.58 -4.08
CA ALA A 128 8.10 10.11 -3.12
C ALA A 128 7.52 10.09 -1.69
N ALA A 129 6.84 11.16 -1.26
CA ALA A 129 6.15 11.22 0.03
C ALA A 129 5.10 10.11 0.15
N LEU A 130 4.19 10.01 -0.83
CA LEU A 130 3.17 8.95 -0.86
C LEU A 130 3.79 7.55 -0.78
N SER A 131 4.93 7.33 -1.46
CA SER A 131 5.63 6.04 -1.43
C SER A 131 6.24 5.71 -0.07
N VAL A 132 6.66 6.73 0.70
CA VAL A 132 7.11 6.54 2.09
C VAL A 132 5.94 6.14 2.97
N ALA A 133 4.76 6.75 2.80
CA ALA A 133 3.54 6.34 3.50
C ALA A 133 3.14 4.88 3.18
N VAL A 134 3.25 4.46 1.91
CA VAL A 134 3.04 3.06 1.50
C VAL A 134 4.09 2.12 2.11
N GLY A 135 5.34 2.56 2.25
CA GLY A 135 6.37 1.80 2.97
C GLY A 135 6.04 1.60 4.44
N GLY A 136 5.50 2.64 5.10
CA GLY A 136 4.98 2.55 6.45
C GLY A 136 3.83 1.54 6.57
N ALA A 137 2.93 1.53 5.58
CA ALA A 137 1.86 0.54 5.48
C ALA A 137 2.40 -0.90 5.38
N ALA A 138 3.34 -1.15 4.47
CA ALA A 138 3.95 -2.47 4.27
C ALA A 138 4.78 -2.93 5.47
N GLY A 139 5.50 -2.02 6.12
CA GLY A 139 6.22 -2.31 7.37
C GLY A 139 5.27 -2.68 8.50
N CYS A 140 4.21 -1.90 8.73
CA CYS A 140 3.22 -2.20 9.74
C CYS A 140 2.48 -3.53 9.46
N PHE A 141 2.28 -3.87 8.19
CA PHE A 141 1.68 -5.12 7.78
C PHE A 141 2.49 -6.35 8.22
N LEU A 142 3.81 -6.27 8.34
CA LEU A 142 4.60 -7.34 8.97
C LEU A 142 4.18 -7.60 10.42
N GLY A 143 3.60 -6.62 11.09
CA GLY A 143 2.99 -6.81 12.41
C GLY A 143 1.88 -7.85 12.44
N THR A 144 1.31 -8.21 11.29
CA THR A 144 0.32 -9.28 11.18
C THR A 144 0.94 -10.68 11.17
N ASP A 145 2.25 -10.80 10.89
CA ASP A 145 2.98 -12.06 10.77
C ASP A 145 3.43 -12.57 12.14
N LEU A 146 2.73 -13.59 12.64
CA LEU A 146 3.00 -14.20 13.94
C LEU A 146 4.23 -15.12 13.96
N SER A 147 4.86 -15.42 12.82
CA SER A 147 6.06 -16.28 12.75
C SER A 147 7.27 -15.69 13.48
N TYR A 148 7.30 -14.37 13.68
CA TYR A 148 8.31 -13.67 14.48
C TYR A 148 8.11 -13.83 16.00
N GLY A 149 7.02 -14.46 16.44
CA GLY A 149 6.73 -14.73 17.85
C GLY A 149 6.74 -13.46 18.71
N ALA A 150 7.29 -13.56 19.93
CA ALA A 150 7.32 -12.46 20.90
C ALA A 150 8.13 -11.22 20.45
N ALA A 151 8.93 -11.31 19.38
CA ALA A 151 9.63 -10.16 18.82
C ALA A 151 8.69 -9.24 18.02
N ASN A 152 7.53 -9.74 17.58
CA ASN A 152 6.51 -8.96 16.91
C ASN A 152 5.69 -8.17 17.94
N TYR A 153 6.08 -6.92 18.18
CA TYR A 153 5.40 -6.03 19.12
C TYR A 153 4.00 -5.54 18.67
N LEU A 154 3.55 -5.93 17.47
CA LEU A 154 2.19 -5.64 16.96
C LEU A 154 1.29 -6.89 16.96
N GLY A 155 1.84 -8.08 17.18
CA GLY A 155 1.14 -9.36 17.05
C GLY A 155 -0.10 -9.48 17.92
N ASP A 156 -0.05 -8.97 19.15
CA ASP A 156 -1.20 -9.02 20.08
C ASP A 156 -2.35 -8.09 19.66
N ALA A 157 -2.05 -7.03 18.91
CA ALA A 157 -3.04 -6.01 18.52
C ALA A 157 -3.63 -6.26 17.14
N ILE A 158 -2.78 -6.62 16.17
CA ILE A 158 -3.16 -6.74 14.74
C ILE A 158 -2.72 -8.05 14.09
N GLY A 159 -2.16 -8.99 14.87
CA GLY A 159 -1.75 -10.31 14.40
C GLY A 159 -2.91 -11.12 13.79
N ILE A 160 -2.66 -11.75 12.64
CA ILE A 160 -3.63 -12.65 12.02
C ILE A 160 -3.51 -14.01 12.71
N GLN A 161 -4.50 -14.33 13.54
CA GLN A 161 -4.55 -15.60 14.27
C GLN A 161 -4.97 -16.74 13.35
N GLU A 162 -4.47 -17.96 13.59
CA GLU A 162 -4.83 -19.16 12.81
C GLU A 162 -6.34 -19.46 12.82
N SER A 163 -7.05 -19.04 13.87
CA SER A 163 -8.50 -19.22 13.99
C SER A 163 -9.32 -18.23 13.16
N PHE A 164 -8.70 -17.21 12.56
CA PHE A 164 -9.42 -16.18 11.81
C PHE A 164 -9.93 -16.73 10.47
N SER A 165 -11.16 -16.35 10.12
CA SER A 165 -11.68 -16.62 8.79
C SER A 165 -10.94 -15.77 7.75
N PRO A 166 -10.92 -16.17 6.46
CA PRO A 166 -10.24 -15.40 5.42
C PRO A 166 -10.68 -13.93 5.33
N LEU A 167 -11.96 -13.66 5.55
CA LEU A 167 -12.50 -12.31 5.56
C LEU A 167 -11.92 -11.49 6.73
N VAL A 168 -11.86 -12.09 7.91
CA VAL A 168 -11.28 -11.44 9.10
C VAL A 168 -9.79 -11.21 8.89
N SER A 169 -9.05 -12.20 8.38
CA SER A 169 -7.62 -12.05 8.07
C SER A 169 -7.37 -10.91 7.07
N SER A 170 -8.19 -10.80 6.01
CA SER A 170 -8.12 -9.68 5.06
C SER A 170 -8.45 -8.34 5.71
N ALA A 171 -9.43 -8.28 6.61
CA ALA A 171 -9.76 -7.06 7.34
C ALA A 171 -8.62 -6.63 8.30
N MET A 172 -7.98 -7.59 8.98
CA MET A 172 -6.82 -7.33 9.85
C MET A 172 -5.61 -6.86 9.04
N ALA A 173 -5.35 -7.50 7.90
CA ALA A 173 -4.34 -7.07 6.93
C ALA A 173 -4.57 -5.62 6.51
N GLY A 174 -5.79 -5.29 6.03
CA GLY A 174 -6.16 -3.92 5.64
C GLY A 174 -6.09 -2.91 6.79
N THR A 175 -6.42 -3.33 8.01
CA THR A 175 -6.33 -2.46 9.19
C THR A 175 -4.87 -2.13 9.52
N SER A 176 -3.98 -3.12 9.47
CA SER A 176 -2.55 -2.91 9.74
C SER A 176 -1.89 -1.99 8.71
N THR A 177 -2.20 -2.15 7.42
CA THR A 177 -1.69 -1.28 6.35
C THR A 177 -2.24 0.14 6.52
N MET A 178 -3.54 0.29 6.81
CA MET A 178 -4.15 1.58 7.11
C MET A 178 -3.49 2.28 8.31
N LEU A 179 -3.19 1.56 9.39
CA LEU A 179 -2.51 2.12 10.57
C LEU A 179 -1.10 2.59 10.22
N GLY A 180 -0.32 1.76 9.52
CA GLY A 180 1.04 2.12 9.10
C GLY A 180 1.06 3.33 8.18
N PHE A 181 0.18 3.33 7.18
CA PHE A 181 -0.01 4.48 6.28
C PHE A 181 -0.39 5.73 7.08
N GLY A 182 -1.39 5.62 7.95
CA GLY A 182 -1.92 6.75 8.73
C GLY A 182 -0.89 7.37 9.66
N VAL A 183 -0.02 6.58 10.29
CA VAL A 183 1.07 7.10 11.14
C VAL A 183 2.06 7.93 10.34
N ILE A 184 2.54 7.40 9.21
CA ILE A 184 3.48 8.13 8.35
C ILE A 184 2.81 9.37 7.75
N GLN A 185 1.62 9.21 7.19
CA GLN A 185 0.86 10.30 6.57
C GLN A 185 0.58 11.43 7.57
N SER A 186 0.26 11.09 8.83
CA SER A 186 0.06 12.10 9.88
C SER A 186 1.35 12.85 10.17
N GLY A 187 2.49 12.15 10.21
CA GLY A 187 3.80 12.78 10.34
C GLY A 187 4.12 13.71 9.18
N GLU A 188 3.85 13.28 7.95
CA GLU A 188 4.02 14.09 6.74
C GLU A 188 3.15 15.35 6.78
N ASN A 189 1.89 15.25 7.17
CA ASN A 189 0.97 16.39 7.29
C ASN A 189 1.39 17.39 8.40
N LEU A 190 2.12 16.93 9.42
CA LEU A 190 2.67 17.81 10.47
C LEU A 190 3.92 18.56 10.01
N VAL A 191 4.70 17.98 9.09
CA VAL A 191 6.00 18.51 8.65
C VAL A 191 5.88 19.33 7.37
N TYR A 192 5.08 18.87 6.41
CA TYR A 192 4.91 19.56 5.14
C TYR A 192 3.98 20.76 5.28
N ALA A 193 4.32 21.83 4.55
CA ALA A 193 3.43 22.97 4.42
C ALA A 193 2.14 22.54 3.70
N LYS A 194 1.05 23.24 3.98
CA LYS A 194 -0.25 23.02 3.34
C LYS A 194 -0.12 22.97 1.81
N ASP A 195 -0.85 22.03 1.20
CA ASP A 195 -0.92 21.79 -0.24
C ASP A 195 0.43 21.31 -0.82
N LYS A 196 1.23 20.61 0.00
CA LYS A 196 2.50 20.00 -0.40
C LYS A 196 2.54 18.50 -0.16
N CYS A 197 1.62 17.96 0.65
CA CYS A 197 1.46 16.53 0.80
C CYS A 197 0.40 15.99 -0.17
N TRP A 198 0.48 14.70 -0.50
CA TRP A 198 -0.42 14.08 -1.47
C TRP A 198 -1.87 14.00 -0.96
N VAL A 199 -2.07 13.87 0.35
CA VAL A 199 -3.39 13.67 1.00
C VAL A 199 -4.03 14.99 1.48
N ASP A 200 -3.47 16.15 1.14
CA ASP A 200 -4.03 17.46 1.51
C ASP A 200 -5.38 17.77 0.82
#